data_AF-A0A182NRC0-F1
#
_entry.id   AF-A0A182NRC0-F1
#
_cell.length_a   1.000
_cell.length_b   1.000
_cell.length_c   1.000
_cell.angle_alpha   90.00
_cell.angle_beta   90.00
_cell.angle_gamma   90.00
#
_symmetry.space_group_name_H-M   'P 1'
#
loop_
_entity.id
_entity.type
_entity.pdbx_description
1 polymer ?
#
loop_
_entity_poly.entity_id
_entity_poly.type
_entity_poly.pdbx_seq_one_letter_code
_entity_poly.pdbx_strand_id
1 'polypeptide(L)'
;MELNIIGYALVLALLIHFSLQNTRSTEKPIERNTTRNKAYSIRITKYLCVGMPYERTTVNYCKTVLRRNQPTVLNVSVHVPEVLNYIWVTVKLYYKFRTFQPFLIDMEQEGCEYMKNRPVIPLTDYIYEIFQKSVPDLSSPCPHGNKTYNIVWWLEEKYTPKSIPAGDYRLDVQFIAHDKAIIYANTRSTEKPIGRNTTNNKPYTIRITKYLCVELPYERTTVSYCKTLLRRNQPTVLNVSVHVPEVLNYILVTVKLYYKFRTFQPLLIDMEQEGCEYMRNRPIIPLTDYIYEIYQKSLPDLAKPCPHGNRTYNIVWWLEEKHTPKSMPAGDYRLDTRLHLNRMLCVDMPYPNSFVTQCRVILRRNQMSLIALSIDVPDLYNYITLHVKLHYKFNTFQPLLFEAAADVCGFMRDPVKSPALIYVYEILLDMVPKYTRPCPHGNLTYAVLTEFKEEYAPKSVPAGDYRLDLRFATHANVTLLSVQLYFYARRREFLVLKIIPNMTKAEIYRDRMT
;
A
#
# COMPACT_ATOMS: atom_id res chain seq x y z
N MET A 1 -53.23 30.64 -17.43
CA MET A 1 -51.93 29.94 -17.41
C MET A 1 -52.09 28.69 -16.56
N GLU A 2 -52.74 27.67 -17.13
CA GLU A 2 -53.31 26.52 -16.41
C GLU A 2 -52.70 25.20 -16.92
N LEU A 3 -51.37 25.08 -16.93
CA LEU A 3 -50.71 23.85 -17.39
C LEU A 3 -49.63 23.28 -16.46
N ASN A 4 -49.45 23.83 -15.25
CA ASN A 4 -48.45 23.33 -14.29
C ASN A 4 -49.01 22.69 -13.01
N ILE A 5 -50.33 22.55 -12.88
CA ILE A 5 -50.95 21.96 -11.66
C ILE A 5 -51.17 20.45 -11.80
N ILE A 6 -51.37 19.94 -13.03
CA ILE A 6 -51.62 18.51 -13.28
C ILE A 6 -50.32 17.67 -13.12
N GLY A 7 -49.15 18.24 -13.42
CA GLY A 7 -47.86 17.56 -13.29
C GLY A 7 -47.46 17.29 -11.82
N TYR A 8 -47.71 18.23 -10.92
CA TYR A 8 -47.40 18.06 -9.49
C TYR A 8 -48.36 17.10 -8.78
N ALA A 9 -49.63 17.04 -9.20
CA ALA A 9 -50.61 16.10 -8.66
C ALA A 9 -50.30 14.64 -9.04
N LEU A 10 -49.77 14.39 -10.24
CA LEU A 10 -49.38 13.06 -10.70
C LEU A 10 -48.12 12.53 -9.99
N VAL A 11 -47.16 13.41 -9.67
CA VAL A 11 -45.95 13.03 -8.92
C VAL A 11 -46.26 12.79 -7.44
N LEU A 12 -47.14 13.58 -6.82
CA LEU A 12 -47.58 13.30 -5.44
C LEU A 12 -48.42 12.02 -5.34
N ALA A 13 -49.29 11.72 -6.31
CA ALA A 13 -50.08 10.50 -6.32
C ALA A 13 -49.21 9.23 -6.48
N LEU A 14 -48.12 9.30 -7.26
CA LEU A 14 -47.17 8.19 -7.41
C LEU A 14 -46.32 7.96 -6.15
N LEU A 15 -45.97 9.02 -5.41
CA LEU A 15 -45.22 8.90 -4.15
C LEU A 15 -46.07 8.36 -2.99
N ILE A 16 -47.37 8.66 -2.97
CA ILE A 16 -48.31 8.12 -1.97
C ILE A 16 -48.67 6.66 -2.27
N HIS A 17 -48.67 6.24 -3.54
CA HIS A 17 -48.89 4.82 -3.88
C HIS A 17 -47.68 3.92 -3.56
N PHE A 18 -46.46 4.43 -3.59
CA PHE A 18 -45.25 3.68 -3.22
C PHE A 18 -45.04 3.51 -1.71
N SER A 19 -45.75 4.27 -0.88
CA SER A 19 -45.59 4.26 0.58
C SER A 19 -46.64 3.41 1.32
N LEU A 20 -47.56 2.73 0.60
CA LEU A 20 -48.64 1.92 1.21
C LEU A 20 -48.66 0.42 0.84
N GLN A 21 -47.57 -0.14 0.30
CA GLN A 21 -47.43 -1.59 0.11
C GLN A 21 -46.03 -2.08 0.49
N ASN A 22 -45.74 -2.18 1.80
CA ASN A 22 -44.87 -3.27 2.27
C ASN A 22 -45.01 -3.53 3.78
N THR A 23 -46.17 -4.04 4.18
CA THR A 23 -46.33 -4.77 5.44
C THR A 23 -46.91 -6.15 5.13
N ARG A 24 -46.04 -7.15 4.99
CA ARG A 24 -46.30 -8.53 5.43
C ARG A 24 -45.08 -9.44 5.25
N SER A 25 -44.80 -10.15 6.34
CA SER A 25 -44.49 -11.58 6.39
C SER A 25 -43.20 -12.09 5.75
N THR A 26 -42.24 -12.37 6.63
CA THR A 26 -41.40 -13.58 6.65
C THR A 26 -41.47 -14.50 5.43
N GLU A 27 -40.40 -14.48 4.64
CA GLU A 27 -39.81 -15.69 4.07
C GLU A 27 -38.29 -15.53 4.10
N LYS A 28 -37.63 -16.35 4.93
CA LYS A 28 -36.17 -16.51 4.87
C LYS A 28 -35.84 -17.05 3.47
N PRO A 29 -34.90 -16.46 2.71
CA PRO A 29 -34.41 -17.14 1.54
C PRO A 29 -33.68 -18.39 2.03
N ILE A 30 -34.24 -19.55 1.68
CA ILE A 30 -33.55 -20.84 1.74
C ILE A 30 -32.38 -20.72 0.77
N GLU A 31 -31.22 -20.35 1.30
CA GLU A 31 -29.95 -20.41 0.59
C GLU A 31 -29.73 -21.86 0.19
N ARG A 32 -29.86 -22.14 -1.11
CA ARG A 32 -29.54 -23.42 -1.70
C ARG A 32 -28.13 -23.82 -1.26
N ASN A 33 -28.03 -25.03 -0.71
CA ASN A 33 -26.79 -25.76 -0.45
C ASN A 33 -25.97 -25.92 -1.75
N THR A 34 -25.24 -24.88 -2.15
CA THR A 34 -23.97 -25.09 -2.83
C THR A 34 -22.97 -25.43 -1.74
N THR A 35 -22.57 -26.70 -1.68
CA THR A 35 -21.39 -27.19 -0.96
C THR A 35 -20.14 -26.47 -1.48
N ARG A 36 -19.99 -25.19 -1.11
CA ARG A 36 -18.71 -24.51 -1.18
C ARG A 36 -17.79 -25.26 -0.22
N ASN A 37 -16.81 -25.96 -0.77
CA ASN A 37 -15.67 -26.47 -0.02
C ASN A 37 -15.10 -25.32 0.84
N LYS A 38 -15.49 -25.27 2.12
CA LYS A 38 -14.97 -24.31 3.07
C LYS A 38 -13.50 -24.65 3.28
N ALA A 39 -12.61 -23.87 2.68
CA ALA A 39 -11.17 -24.10 2.74
C ALA A 39 -10.59 -23.94 4.16
N TYR A 40 -11.35 -23.34 5.09
CA TYR A 40 -11.01 -23.22 6.49
C TYR A 40 -12.28 -22.96 7.32
N SER A 41 -12.21 -23.25 8.62
CA SER A 41 -13.22 -22.86 9.60
C SER A 41 -12.55 -22.21 10.80
N ILE A 42 -13.21 -21.22 11.39
CA ILE A 42 -12.71 -20.51 12.58
C ILE A 42 -13.63 -20.85 13.73
N ARG A 43 -13.06 -21.42 14.81
CA ARG A 43 -13.80 -21.72 16.02
C ARG A 43 -13.41 -20.73 17.11
N ILE A 44 -14.40 -20.00 17.59
CA ILE A 44 -14.23 -19.10 18.72
C ILE A 44 -14.45 -19.91 19.99
N THR A 45 -13.43 -19.98 20.84
CA THR A 45 -13.46 -20.81 22.04
C THR A 45 -14.06 -20.05 23.21
N LYS A 46 -13.72 -18.76 23.36
CA LYS A 46 -14.16 -17.96 24.50
C LYS A 46 -14.16 -16.46 24.21
N TYR A 47 -15.16 -15.77 24.74
CA TYR A 47 -15.11 -14.33 24.99
C TYR A 47 -14.95 -14.07 26.47
N LEU A 48 -14.08 -13.12 26.81
CA LEU A 48 -13.78 -12.74 28.18
C LEU A 48 -13.76 -11.23 28.25
N CYS A 49 -14.70 -10.65 29.00
CA CYS A 49 -14.58 -9.25 29.36
C CYS A 49 -13.54 -9.11 30.49
N VAL A 50 -12.61 -8.17 30.37
CA VAL A 50 -11.42 -8.05 31.23
C VAL A 50 -11.40 -6.69 31.92
N GLY A 51 -10.82 -6.63 33.13
CA GLY A 51 -10.64 -5.36 33.85
C GLY A 51 -11.91 -4.76 34.47
N MET A 52 -12.87 -5.59 34.86
CA MET A 52 -14.05 -5.12 35.62
C MET A 52 -13.74 -4.97 37.11
N PRO A 53 -14.37 -4.02 37.83
CA PRO A 53 -15.32 -3.02 37.32
C PRO A 53 -14.65 -1.87 36.55
N TYR A 54 -15.38 -1.24 35.63
CA TYR A 54 -14.92 -0.06 34.89
C TYR A 54 -15.35 1.21 35.62
N GLU A 55 -14.55 2.28 35.53
CA GLU A 55 -14.81 3.53 36.27
C GLU A 55 -16.06 4.28 35.78
N ARG A 56 -16.31 4.25 34.46
CA ARG A 56 -17.36 5.03 33.80
C ARG A 56 -18.56 4.21 33.31
N THR A 57 -18.50 2.89 33.42
CA THR A 57 -19.57 2.01 32.92
C THR A 57 -19.81 0.83 33.85
N THR A 58 -21.04 0.34 33.83
CA THR A 58 -21.43 -0.86 34.57
C THR A 58 -21.80 -1.98 33.61
N VAL A 59 -21.05 -3.07 33.67
CA VAL A 59 -21.36 -4.28 32.89
C VAL A 59 -22.36 -5.12 33.67
N ASN A 60 -23.62 -5.12 33.21
CA ASN A 60 -24.69 -5.89 33.84
C ASN A 60 -24.46 -7.40 33.67
N TYR A 61 -24.03 -7.80 32.47
CA TYR A 61 -23.61 -9.17 32.20
C TYR A 61 -22.65 -9.22 31.00
N CYS A 62 -21.75 -10.21 31.00
CA CYS A 62 -20.91 -10.56 29.86
C CYS A 62 -20.81 -12.08 29.76
N LYS A 63 -21.50 -12.67 28.80
CA LYS A 63 -21.64 -14.13 28.66
C LYS A 63 -21.16 -14.59 27.28
N THR A 64 -20.36 -15.65 27.28
CA THR A 64 -20.11 -16.45 26.07
C THR A 64 -21.25 -17.46 25.92
N VAL A 65 -22.02 -17.38 24.85
CA VAL A 65 -23.08 -18.34 24.53
C VAL A 65 -22.58 -19.28 23.44
N LEU A 66 -22.28 -20.51 23.85
CA LEU A 66 -21.93 -21.60 22.94
C LEU A 66 -23.20 -22.15 22.29
N ARG A 67 -23.20 -22.28 20.97
CA ARG A 67 -24.34 -22.82 20.21
C ARG A 67 -23.89 -24.02 19.38
N ARG A 68 -24.66 -25.10 19.38
CA ARG A 68 -24.33 -26.32 18.64
C ARG A 68 -24.39 -26.04 17.14
N ASN A 69 -23.31 -26.34 16.40
CA ASN A 69 -23.18 -26.12 14.96
C ASN A 69 -23.41 -24.67 14.50
N GLN A 70 -23.28 -23.69 15.40
CA GLN A 70 -23.44 -22.27 15.11
C GLN A 70 -22.28 -21.47 15.71
N PRO A 71 -22.01 -20.26 15.21
CA PRO A 71 -20.97 -19.40 15.78
C PRO A 71 -21.23 -19.11 17.26
N THR A 72 -20.16 -19.17 18.07
CA THR A 72 -20.15 -18.70 19.45
C THR A 72 -20.50 -17.22 19.51
N VAL A 73 -21.40 -16.85 20.42
CA VAL A 73 -21.93 -15.49 20.56
C VAL A 73 -21.40 -14.86 21.84
N LEU A 74 -21.03 -13.59 21.75
CA LEU A 74 -20.87 -12.68 22.86
C LEU A 74 -22.21 -12.01 23.14
N ASN A 75 -22.76 -12.22 24.34
CA ASN A 75 -23.94 -11.50 24.81
C ASN A 75 -23.52 -10.61 25.98
N VAL A 76 -23.53 -9.30 25.78
CA VAL A 76 -23.07 -8.33 26.76
C VAL A 76 -24.08 -7.20 26.92
N SER A 77 -24.26 -6.73 28.15
CA SER A 77 -25.08 -5.56 28.48
C SER A 77 -24.23 -4.58 29.27
N VAL A 78 -24.03 -3.40 28.71
CA VAL A 78 -23.20 -2.34 29.29
C VAL A 78 -24.05 -1.08 29.47
N HIS A 79 -24.17 -0.62 30.70
CA HIS A 79 -24.81 0.66 31.01
C HIS A 79 -23.76 1.77 31.04
N VAL A 80 -23.99 2.80 30.22
CA VAL A 80 -23.12 3.97 30.09
C VAL A 80 -23.92 5.19 30.56
N PRO A 81 -23.75 5.64 31.82
CA PRO A 81 -24.55 6.73 32.39
C PRO A 81 -24.18 8.10 31.81
N GLU A 82 -22.91 8.30 31.46
CA GLU A 82 -22.40 9.56 30.91
C GLU A 82 -22.51 9.62 29.39
N VAL A 83 -22.50 10.84 28.84
CA VAL A 83 -22.41 11.08 27.39
C VAL A 83 -20.94 11.20 26.97
N LEU A 84 -20.53 10.30 26.09
CA LEU A 84 -19.18 10.17 25.54
C LEU A 84 -19.14 10.75 24.11
N ASN A 85 -18.43 11.87 23.98
CA ASN A 85 -18.14 12.51 22.68
C ASN A 85 -16.79 12.09 22.10
N TYR A 86 -15.99 11.39 22.90
CA TYR A 86 -14.64 10.99 22.57
C TYR A 86 -14.42 9.54 23.04
N ILE A 87 -14.05 8.66 22.12
CA ILE A 87 -13.82 7.24 22.41
C ILE A 87 -12.62 6.77 21.61
N TRP A 88 -11.53 6.45 22.29
CA TRP A 88 -10.38 5.78 21.70
C TRP A 88 -10.63 4.28 21.63
N VAL A 89 -10.53 3.71 20.44
CA VAL A 89 -10.71 2.28 20.21
C VAL A 89 -9.36 1.65 19.93
N THR A 90 -9.03 0.58 20.67
CA THR A 90 -7.85 -0.22 20.41
C THR A 90 -8.25 -1.64 20.01
N VAL A 91 -7.63 -2.15 18.96
CA VAL A 91 -7.84 -3.52 18.46
C VAL A 91 -6.48 -4.17 18.23
N LYS A 92 -6.16 -5.17 19.05
CA LYS A 92 -4.88 -5.89 18.99
C LYS A 92 -5.13 -7.37 18.77
N LEU A 93 -4.61 -7.91 17.67
CA LEU A 93 -4.62 -9.34 17.40
C LEU A 93 -3.29 -9.93 17.82
N TYR A 94 -3.34 -11.08 18.49
CA TYR A 94 -2.20 -11.85 18.94
C TYR A 94 -2.28 -13.26 18.38
N TYR A 95 -1.13 -13.83 18.06
CA TYR A 95 -0.98 -15.23 17.67
C TYR A 95 -0.19 -15.99 18.74
N LYS A 96 -0.63 -17.21 19.04
CA LYS A 96 0.03 -18.07 20.01
C LYS A 96 1.08 -18.92 19.31
N PHE A 97 2.35 -18.57 19.55
CA PHE A 97 3.47 -19.46 19.23
C PHE A 97 3.68 -20.41 20.42
N ARG A 98 4.48 -19.96 21.39
CA ARG A 98 4.54 -20.52 22.75
C ARG A 98 3.70 -19.69 23.71
N THR A 99 3.80 -18.37 23.56
CA THR A 99 2.99 -17.34 24.23
C THR A 99 2.24 -16.52 23.18
N PHE A 100 1.21 -15.80 23.61
CA PHE A 100 0.50 -14.85 22.74
C PHE A 100 1.39 -13.63 22.45
N GLN A 101 1.64 -13.36 21.17
CA GLN A 101 2.46 -12.24 20.70
C GLN A 101 1.68 -11.41 19.66
N PRO A 102 1.85 -10.07 19.59
CA PRO A 102 1.14 -9.23 18.62
C PRO A 102 1.32 -9.72 17.17
N PHE A 103 0.24 -9.71 16.39
CA PHE A 103 0.19 -10.31 15.07
C PHE A 103 -0.83 -9.62 14.15
N LEU A 104 -0.35 -9.04 13.05
CA LEU A 104 -1.10 -8.42 11.93
C LEU A 104 -1.95 -7.18 12.23
N ILE A 105 -2.72 -7.16 13.33
CA ILE A 105 -3.64 -6.06 13.65
C ILE A 105 -3.18 -5.42 14.95
N ASP A 106 -2.75 -4.16 14.84
CA ASP A 106 -2.52 -3.26 15.97
C ASP A 106 -3.08 -1.90 15.53
N MET A 107 -4.32 -1.63 15.91
CA MET A 107 -5.06 -0.44 15.53
C MET A 107 -5.42 0.34 16.79
N GLU A 108 -5.16 1.64 16.76
CA GLU A 108 -5.54 2.60 17.79
C GLU A 108 -6.10 3.83 17.08
N GLN A 109 -7.35 4.20 17.35
CA GLN A 109 -8.02 5.28 16.64
C GLN A 109 -9.10 5.94 17.50
N GLU A 110 -9.22 7.26 17.41
CA GLU A 110 -10.39 8.00 17.90
C GLU A 110 -11.61 7.63 17.04
N GLY A 111 -12.57 6.92 17.63
CA GLY A 111 -13.72 6.36 16.93
C GLY A 111 -14.78 7.40 16.53
N CYS A 112 -15.01 8.45 17.33
CA CYS A 112 -16.02 9.46 17.07
C CYS A 112 -15.68 10.37 15.88
N GLU A 113 -14.45 10.88 15.84
CA GLU A 113 -13.79 11.60 14.77
C GLU A 113 -13.71 10.74 13.52
N TYR A 114 -13.35 9.46 13.66
CA TYR A 114 -13.35 8.54 12.53
C TYR A 114 -14.74 8.39 11.91
N MET A 115 -15.80 8.26 12.72
CA MET A 115 -17.17 8.19 12.20
C MET A 115 -17.64 9.51 11.58
N LYS A 116 -17.17 10.66 12.10
CA LYS A 116 -17.55 11.99 11.60
C LYS A 116 -16.88 12.34 10.27
N ASN A 117 -15.57 12.13 10.18
CA ASN A 117 -14.75 12.61 9.06
C ASN A 117 -14.37 11.49 8.07
N ARG A 118 -14.51 10.23 8.49
CA ARG A 118 -14.14 9.00 7.78
C ARG A 118 -12.87 9.15 6.93
N PRO A 119 -11.71 9.39 7.56
CA PRO A 119 -10.45 9.38 6.82
C PRO A 119 -10.22 7.99 6.24
N VAL A 120 -9.80 7.92 4.98
CA VAL A 120 -9.51 6.64 4.31
C VAL A 120 -8.26 6.02 4.95
N ILE A 121 -8.47 5.07 5.87
CA ILE A 121 -7.43 4.29 6.54
C ILE A 121 -7.82 2.82 6.36
N PRO A 122 -7.17 2.07 5.45
CA PRO A 122 -7.68 0.78 4.99
C PRO A 122 -7.98 -0.25 6.08
N LEU A 123 -7.11 -0.35 7.11
CA LEU A 123 -7.31 -1.27 8.23
C LEU A 123 -8.49 -0.82 9.13
N THR A 124 -8.61 0.49 9.39
CA THR A 124 -9.70 1.05 10.18
C THR A 124 -11.03 0.95 9.42
N ASP A 125 -11.05 1.23 8.12
CA ASP A 125 -12.24 1.07 7.25
C ASP A 125 -12.71 -0.38 7.26
N TYR A 126 -11.77 -1.33 7.11
CA TYR A 126 -12.08 -2.75 7.17
C TYR A 126 -12.73 -3.15 8.50
N ILE A 127 -12.16 -2.71 9.63
CA ILE A 127 -12.69 -3.00 10.96
C ILE A 127 -14.05 -2.31 11.15
N TYR A 128 -14.18 -1.06 10.74
CA TYR A 128 -15.41 -0.28 10.84
C TYR A 128 -16.55 -0.90 10.02
N GLU A 129 -16.29 -1.39 8.81
CA GLU A 129 -17.29 -2.12 8.02
C GLU A 129 -17.79 -3.39 8.73
N ILE A 130 -16.91 -4.07 9.46
CA ILE A 130 -17.30 -5.23 10.30
C ILE A 130 -18.20 -4.74 11.43
N PHE A 131 -17.83 -3.66 12.13
CA PHE A 131 -18.65 -3.08 13.20
C PHE A 131 -20.02 -2.62 12.69
N GLN A 132 -20.09 -1.88 11.58
CA GLN A 132 -21.35 -1.45 10.97
C GLN A 132 -22.29 -2.63 10.68
N LYS A 133 -21.74 -3.72 10.13
CA LYS A 133 -22.54 -4.89 9.74
C LYS A 133 -22.89 -5.79 10.93
N SER A 134 -22.09 -5.81 11.99
CA SER A 134 -22.22 -6.79 13.08
C SER A 134 -22.68 -6.20 14.42
N VAL A 135 -22.46 -4.91 14.65
CA VAL A 135 -22.87 -4.16 15.85
C VAL A 135 -23.26 -2.73 15.46
N PRO A 136 -24.36 -2.54 14.70
CA PRO A 136 -24.74 -1.24 14.16
C PRO A 136 -24.95 -0.18 15.25
N ASP A 137 -25.42 -0.58 16.43
CA ASP A 137 -25.66 0.31 17.58
C ASP A 137 -24.40 1.01 18.11
N LEU A 138 -23.21 0.44 17.86
CA LEU A 138 -21.92 1.05 18.19
C LEU A 138 -21.31 1.84 17.03
N SER A 139 -21.90 1.75 15.83
CA SER A 139 -21.40 2.41 14.62
C SER A 139 -22.14 3.69 14.25
N SER A 140 -23.16 4.05 15.05
CA SER A 140 -23.86 5.33 14.92
C SER A 140 -22.90 6.48 15.27
N PRO A 141 -22.98 7.63 14.60
CA PRO A 141 -22.16 8.78 14.94
C PRO A 141 -22.37 9.19 16.40
N CYS A 142 -21.28 9.65 17.03
CA CYS A 142 -21.30 10.17 18.41
C CYS A 142 -22.23 11.39 18.53
N PRO A 143 -22.80 11.67 19.71
CA PRO A 143 -22.46 11.12 21.03
C PRO A 143 -23.01 9.72 21.35
N HIS A 144 -22.25 8.95 22.14
CA HIS A 144 -22.69 7.69 22.74
C HIS A 144 -22.94 7.86 24.23
N GLY A 145 -23.98 7.26 24.81
CA GLY A 145 -24.15 7.26 26.26
C GLY A 145 -25.59 7.46 26.71
N ASN A 146 -25.77 7.69 28.01
CA ASN A 146 -27.06 7.82 28.69
C ASN A 146 -28.05 6.69 28.36
N LYS A 147 -27.51 5.49 28.10
CA LYS A 147 -28.30 4.32 27.72
C LYS A 147 -27.56 3.02 28.03
N THR A 148 -28.33 1.94 28.05
CA THR A 148 -27.80 0.58 28.15
C THR A 148 -27.67 -0.03 26.76
N TYR A 149 -26.46 -0.47 26.41
CA TYR A 149 -26.17 -1.17 25.17
C TYR A 149 -26.28 -2.68 25.40
N ASN A 150 -27.23 -3.32 24.72
CA ASN A 150 -27.40 -4.78 24.75
C ASN A 150 -26.85 -5.36 23.44
N ILE A 151 -25.61 -5.84 23.47
CA ILE A 151 -24.89 -6.27 22.28
C ILE A 151 -24.87 -7.80 22.22
N VAL A 152 -25.40 -8.33 21.12
CA VAL A 152 -25.33 -9.74 20.75
C VAL A 152 -24.45 -9.87 19.52
N TRP A 153 -23.19 -10.25 19.71
CA TRP A 153 -22.20 -10.25 18.64
C TRP A 153 -21.62 -11.63 18.37
N TRP A 154 -21.39 -11.97 17.10
CA TRP A 154 -20.57 -13.10 16.70
C TRP A 154 -19.73 -12.69 15.48
N LEU A 155 -18.58 -13.34 15.32
CA LEU A 155 -17.74 -13.10 14.14
C LEU A 155 -18.04 -14.16 13.09
N GLU A 156 -18.59 -13.71 11.98
CA GLU A 156 -18.75 -14.55 10.81
C GLU A 156 -17.40 -14.81 10.14
N GLU A 157 -17.23 -16.03 9.61
CA GLU A 157 -16.00 -16.44 8.91
C GLU A 157 -15.65 -15.52 7.73
N LYS A 158 -16.66 -14.90 7.09
CA LYS A 158 -16.47 -14.00 5.94
C LYS A 158 -15.71 -12.71 6.28
N TYR A 159 -15.70 -12.30 7.55
CA TYR A 159 -15.00 -11.12 8.05
C TYR A 159 -13.56 -11.42 8.49
N THR A 160 -13.08 -12.64 8.25
CA THR A 160 -11.70 -13.00 8.55
C THR A 160 -10.89 -13.05 7.25
N PRO A 161 -9.74 -12.34 7.19
CA PRO A 161 -8.88 -12.40 6.03
C PRO A 161 -8.47 -13.84 5.74
N LYS A 162 -8.61 -14.26 4.47
CA LYS A 162 -8.23 -15.60 4.01
C LYS A 162 -6.73 -15.90 4.23
N SER A 163 -5.92 -14.86 4.37
CA SER A 163 -4.48 -14.89 4.62
C SER A 163 -4.08 -15.21 6.07
N ILE A 164 -5.03 -15.32 7.01
CA ILE A 164 -4.71 -15.66 8.41
C ILE A 164 -4.30 -17.15 8.51
N PRO A 165 -3.11 -17.49 9.06
CA PRO A 165 -2.64 -18.87 9.18
C PRO A 165 -3.51 -19.72 10.13
N ALA A 166 -3.31 -21.05 10.15
CA ALA A 166 -3.93 -21.91 11.18
C ALA A 166 -3.22 -21.74 12.53
N GLY A 167 -3.93 -21.93 13.64
CA GLY A 167 -3.39 -21.80 15.01
C GLY A 167 -4.33 -21.09 15.98
N ASP A 168 -3.82 -20.81 17.18
CA ASP A 168 -4.55 -20.14 18.26
C ASP A 168 -4.30 -18.63 18.20
N TYR A 169 -5.38 -17.84 18.24
CA TYR A 169 -5.33 -16.39 18.25
C TYR A 169 -6.02 -15.81 19.48
N ARG A 170 -5.58 -14.63 19.89
CA ARG A 170 -6.26 -13.79 20.88
C ARG A 170 -6.52 -12.42 20.27
N LEU A 171 -7.77 -11.95 20.29
CA LEU A 171 -8.14 -10.61 19.86
C LEU A 171 -8.54 -9.80 21.08
N ASP A 172 -7.87 -8.69 21.31
CA ASP A 172 -8.15 -7.74 22.39
C ASP A 172 -8.78 -6.49 21.77
N VAL A 173 -9.94 -6.09 22.27
CA VAL A 173 -10.67 -4.88 21.88
C VAL A 173 -10.91 -4.04 23.12
N GLN A 174 -10.50 -2.78 23.12
CA GLN A 174 -10.74 -1.85 24.22
C GLN A 174 -11.34 -0.55 23.72
N PHE A 175 -12.22 0.02 24.53
CA PHE A 175 -12.80 1.34 24.37
C PHE A 175 -12.35 2.18 25.56
N ILE A 176 -11.75 3.33 25.29
CA ILE A 176 -11.06 4.16 26.28
C ILE A 176 -11.58 5.60 26.14
N ALA A 177 -11.90 6.24 27.27
CA ALA A 177 -12.32 7.64 27.31
C ALA A 177 -11.13 8.60 27.12
N HIS A 178 -11.41 9.89 27.00
CA HIS A 178 -10.39 10.93 26.80
C HIS A 178 -9.34 10.99 27.92
N ASP A 179 -9.73 10.68 29.16
CA ASP A 179 -8.87 10.62 30.35
C ASP A 179 -8.15 9.28 30.53
N LYS A 180 -8.16 8.42 29.51
CA LYS A 180 -7.61 7.06 29.51
C LYS A 180 -8.35 6.06 30.40
N ALA A 181 -9.53 6.41 30.93
CA ALA A 181 -10.38 5.47 31.65
C ALA A 181 -10.93 4.41 30.68
N ILE A 182 -10.80 3.12 31.02
CA ILE A 182 -11.34 2.02 30.21
C ILE A 182 -12.86 1.99 30.37
N ILE A 183 -13.58 2.16 29.26
CA ILE A 183 -15.05 2.12 29.18
C ILE A 183 -15.52 0.67 29.01
N TYR A 184 -14.79 -0.12 28.22
CA TYR A 184 -15.08 -1.54 27.99
C TYR A 184 -13.87 -2.25 27.41
N ALA A 185 -13.59 -3.48 27.84
CA ALA A 185 -12.53 -4.30 27.27
C ALA A 185 -12.97 -5.76 27.12
N ASN A 186 -12.73 -6.34 25.94
CA ASN A 186 -12.99 -7.73 25.63
C ASN A 186 -11.76 -8.41 25.03
N THR A 187 -11.41 -9.56 25.58
CA THR A 187 -10.43 -10.48 25.05
C THR A 187 -11.15 -11.71 24.50
N ARG A 188 -10.78 -12.13 23.31
CA ARG A 188 -11.36 -13.29 22.64
C ARG A 188 -10.29 -14.27 22.24
N SER A 189 -10.48 -15.55 22.57
CA SER A 189 -9.62 -16.62 22.07
C SER A 189 -10.31 -17.37 20.92
N THR A 190 -9.56 -17.61 19.85
CA THR A 190 -10.02 -18.40 18.70
C THR A 190 -8.98 -19.45 18.36
N GLU A 191 -9.45 -20.62 17.94
CA GLU A 191 -8.62 -21.73 17.48
C GLU A 191 -9.00 -21.99 16.03
N LYS A 192 -8.03 -21.88 15.13
CA LYS A 192 -8.15 -22.37 13.77
C LYS A 192 -7.50 -23.75 13.73
N PRO A 193 -8.29 -24.84 13.67
CA PRO A 193 -7.77 -26.19 13.83
C PRO A 193 -6.70 -26.46 12.78
N ILE A 194 -5.53 -26.90 13.26
CA ILE A 194 -4.47 -27.46 12.44
C ILE A 194 -4.94 -28.86 12.05
N GLY A 195 -4.94 -29.20 10.76
CA GLY A 195 -5.13 -30.58 10.33
C GLY A 195 -4.12 -31.46 11.06
N ARG A 196 -4.58 -32.28 12.02
CA ARG A 196 -3.74 -33.15 12.84
C ARG A 196 -2.97 -34.12 11.94
N ASN A 197 -1.64 -34.08 12.00
CA ASN A 197 -0.85 -35.29 12.21
C ASN A 197 0.64 -35.03 12.52
N THR A 198 1.09 -35.69 13.59
CA THR A 198 2.46 -36.11 13.96
C THR A 198 3.40 -35.18 14.75
N THR A 199 3.88 -35.76 15.84
CA THR A 199 4.72 -35.25 16.94
C THR A 199 6.22 -35.51 16.74
N ASN A 200 6.73 -35.40 15.52
CA ASN A 200 8.18 -35.43 15.28
C ASN A 200 8.65 -34.04 14.90
N ASN A 201 9.29 -33.37 15.86
CA ASN A 201 9.61 -31.94 15.87
C ASN A 201 10.75 -31.56 14.91
N LYS A 202 10.66 -31.95 13.64
CA LYS A 202 11.16 -31.15 12.53
C LYS A 202 9.95 -30.37 12.01
N PRO A 203 9.75 -29.11 12.41
CA PRO A 203 8.46 -28.43 12.26
C PRO A 203 8.01 -28.29 10.80
N TYR A 204 8.94 -28.41 9.84
CA TYR A 204 8.68 -28.56 8.41
C TYR A 204 10.02 -28.85 7.71
N THR A 205 9.98 -29.36 6.49
CA THR A 205 11.16 -29.42 5.59
C THR A 205 10.90 -28.48 4.42
N ILE A 206 11.90 -27.70 4.01
CA ILE A 206 11.76 -26.80 2.87
C ILE A 206 12.45 -27.40 1.68
N ARG A 207 11.66 -27.68 0.65
CA ARG A 207 12.16 -28.17 -0.62
C ARG A 207 11.95 -27.11 -1.70
N ILE A 208 13.04 -26.48 -2.11
CA ILE A 208 13.03 -25.62 -3.28
C ILE A 208 12.97 -26.49 -4.53
N THR A 209 11.91 -26.35 -5.31
CA THR A 209 11.65 -27.16 -6.51
C THR A 209 12.39 -26.62 -7.72
N LYS A 210 12.48 -25.30 -7.87
CA LYS A 210 13.07 -24.65 -9.03
C LYS A 210 13.49 -23.21 -8.73
N TYR A 211 14.60 -22.78 -9.32
CA TYR A 211 14.93 -21.37 -9.49
C TYR A 211 14.77 -20.97 -10.96
N LEU A 212 14.28 -19.77 -11.20
CA LEU A 212 14.05 -19.26 -12.54
C LEU A 212 14.54 -17.82 -12.65
N CYS A 213 15.47 -17.56 -13.55
CA CYS A 213 15.71 -16.20 -14.04
C CYS A 213 14.61 -15.86 -15.04
N VAL A 214 13.85 -14.81 -14.74
CA VAL A 214 12.73 -14.34 -15.56
C VAL A 214 13.16 -13.09 -16.33
N GLU A 215 12.43 -12.72 -17.38
CA GLU A 215 12.62 -11.43 -18.08
C GLU A 215 14.02 -11.25 -18.72
N LEU A 216 14.65 -12.34 -19.17
CA LEU A 216 15.88 -12.29 -19.96
C LEU A 216 15.59 -11.86 -21.43
N PRO A 217 16.46 -11.06 -22.07
CA PRO A 217 17.70 -10.48 -21.55
C PRO A 217 17.45 -9.20 -20.71
N TYR A 218 18.32 -8.96 -19.72
CA TYR A 218 18.29 -7.73 -18.92
C TYR A 218 19.02 -6.59 -19.65
N GLU A 219 18.55 -5.35 -19.50
CA GLU A 219 19.09 -4.20 -20.24
C GLU A 219 20.54 -3.85 -19.90
N ARG A 220 20.93 -4.02 -18.63
CA ARG A 220 22.22 -3.54 -18.10
C ARG A 220 23.17 -4.65 -17.67
N THR A 221 22.75 -5.90 -17.80
CA THR A 221 23.53 -7.05 -17.36
C THR A 221 23.36 -8.20 -18.35
N THR A 222 24.44 -8.93 -18.57
CA THR A 222 24.40 -10.13 -19.41
C THR A 222 24.46 -11.36 -18.52
N VAL A 223 23.43 -12.19 -18.59
CA VAL A 223 23.38 -13.45 -17.84
C VAL A 223 23.98 -14.54 -18.72
N SER A 224 25.21 -14.94 -18.41
CA SER A 224 25.91 -16.00 -19.15
C SER A 224 25.22 -17.36 -18.96
N TYR A 225 24.78 -17.64 -17.73
CA TYR A 225 23.95 -18.82 -17.44
C TYR A 225 23.13 -18.61 -16.17
N CYS A 226 21.98 -19.28 -16.10
CA CYS A 226 21.15 -19.36 -14.91
C CYS A 226 20.56 -20.77 -14.81
N LYS A 227 21.15 -21.62 -13.99
CA LYS A 227 20.84 -23.05 -13.91
C LYS A 227 20.40 -23.41 -12.49
N THR A 228 19.29 -24.14 -12.40
CA THR A 228 18.91 -24.86 -11.17
C THR A 228 19.61 -26.21 -11.18
N LEU A 229 20.39 -26.50 -10.13
CA LEU A 229 21.01 -27.81 -9.93
C LEU A 229 20.26 -28.55 -8.83
N LEU A 230 19.53 -29.58 -9.23
CA LEU A 230 18.84 -30.49 -8.32
C LEU A 230 19.83 -31.56 -7.84
N ARG A 231 19.97 -31.71 -6.52
CA ARG A 231 20.85 -32.71 -5.91
C ARG A 231 20.01 -33.67 -5.06
N ARG A 232 20.28 -34.98 -5.16
CA ARG A 232 19.57 -35.98 -4.34
C ARG A 232 19.92 -35.79 -2.87
N ASN A 233 18.91 -35.70 -2.01
CA ASN A 233 19.05 -35.52 -0.56
C ASN A 233 19.88 -34.30 -0.11
N GLN A 234 20.03 -33.30 -1.00
CA GLN A 234 20.74 -32.06 -0.70
C GLN A 234 19.91 -30.86 -1.18
N PRO A 235 20.13 -29.65 -0.63
CA PRO A 235 19.43 -28.46 -1.08
C PRO A 235 19.65 -28.19 -2.57
N THR A 236 18.58 -27.77 -3.24
CA THR A 236 18.61 -27.27 -4.62
C THR A 236 19.49 -26.02 -4.69
N VAL A 237 20.38 -25.97 -5.68
CA VAL A 237 21.34 -24.87 -5.85
C VAL A 237 20.96 -24.03 -7.06
N LEU A 238 20.99 -22.72 -6.89
CA LEU A 238 20.97 -21.72 -7.95
C LEU A 238 22.42 -21.43 -8.36
N ASN A 239 22.77 -21.70 -9.61
CA ASN A 239 24.06 -21.34 -10.18
C ASN A 239 23.84 -20.30 -11.28
N VAL A 240 24.30 -19.07 -11.06
CA VAL A 240 24.10 -17.94 -11.97
C VAL A 240 25.42 -17.25 -12.22
N SER A 241 25.71 -16.91 -13.48
CA SER A 241 26.80 -16.00 -13.83
C SER A 241 26.20 -14.76 -14.49
N VAL A 242 26.41 -13.60 -13.86
CA VAL A 242 25.92 -12.30 -14.34
C VAL A 242 27.11 -11.38 -14.54
N HIS A 243 27.32 -10.91 -15.76
CA HIS A 243 28.27 -9.86 -16.06
C HIS A 243 27.58 -8.49 -15.98
N VAL A 244 28.14 -7.61 -15.17
CA VAL A 244 27.63 -6.26 -14.93
C VAL A 244 28.70 -5.28 -15.44
N PRO A 245 28.62 -4.77 -16.68
CA PRO A 245 29.66 -3.95 -17.28
C PRO A 245 29.75 -2.56 -16.65
N GLU A 246 28.62 -2.00 -16.21
CA GLU A 246 28.56 -0.67 -15.60
C GLU A 246 28.76 -0.71 -14.08
N VAL A 247 29.35 0.35 -13.52
CA VAL A 247 29.45 0.53 -12.06
C VAL A 247 28.11 1.04 -11.51
N LEU A 248 27.46 0.22 -10.69
CA LEU A 248 26.19 0.48 -10.02
C LEU A 248 26.46 0.99 -8.59
N ASN A 249 26.21 2.27 -8.36
CA ASN A 249 26.24 2.90 -7.04
C ASN A 249 24.90 2.84 -6.30
N TYR A 250 23.88 2.38 -7.01
CA TYR A 250 22.50 2.34 -6.59
C TYR A 250 21.88 1.06 -7.14
N ILE A 251 21.26 0.26 -6.28
CA ILE A 251 20.53 -0.94 -6.68
C ILE A 251 19.28 -1.00 -5.82
N LEU A 252 18.12 -0.97 -6.44
CA LEU A 252 16.88 -1.24 -5.74
C LEU A 252 16.60 -2.73 -5.75
N VAL A 253 16.31 -3.30 -4.59
CA VAL A 253 15.98 -4.71 -4.42
C VAL A 253 14.51 -4.80 -4.02
N THR A 254 13.70 -5.44 -4.86
CA THR A 254 12.31 -5.77 -4.57
C THR A 254 12.21 -7.26 -4.26
N VAL A 255 11.59 -7.62 -3.15
CA VAL A 255 11.35 -9.01 -2.74
C VAL A 255 9.87 -9.19 -2.47
N LYS A 256 9.23 -10.06 -3.26
CA LYS A 256 7.81 -10.41 -3.13
C LYS A 256 7.66 -11.89 -2.87
N LEU A 257 7.10 -12.24 -1.72
CA LEU A 257 6.74 -13.61 -1.40
C LEU A 257 5.27 -13.84 -1.77
N TYR A 258 5.00 -14.92 -2.49
CA TYR A 258 3.66 -15.37 -2.85
C TYR A 258 3.39 -16.73 -2.22
N TYR A 259 2.15 -16.93 -1.79
CA TYR A 259 1.65 -18.21 -1.31
C TYR A 259 0.60 -18.77 -2.26
N LYS A 260 0.68 -20.07 -2.53
CA LYS A 260 -0.27 -20.76 -3.39
C LYS A 260 -1.45 -21.26 -2.57
N PHE A 261 -2.60 -20.60 -2.75
CA PHE A 261 -3.88 -21.17 -2.33
C PHE A 261 -4.38 -22.10 -3.46
N ARG A 262 -5.04 -21.50 -4.45
CA ARG A 262 -5.31 -22.13 -5.76
C ARG A 262 -4.35 -21.59 -6.82
N THR A 263 -4.10 -20.28 -6.76
CA THR A 263 -3.10 -19.54 -7.52
C THR A 263 -2.12 -18.88 -6.54
N PHE A 264 -0.95 -18.50 -7.04
CA PHE A 264 0.02 -17.72 -6.27
C PHE A 264 -0.54 -16.32 -6.02
N GLN A 265 -0.64 -15.92 -4.75
CA GLN A 265 -1.09 -14.60 -4.31
C GLN A 265 -0.04 -13.97 -3.40
N PRO A 266 0.18 -12.64 -3.45
CA PRO A 266 1.15 -11.96 -2.59
C PRO A 266 0.86 -12.22 -1.10
N LEU A 267 1.90 -12.53 -0.33
CA LEU A 267 1.81 -12.86 1.09
C LEU A 267 2.94 -12.20 1.88
N LEU A 268 2.58 -11.34 2.83
CA LEU A 268 3.36 -10.83 3.98
C LEU A 268 4.65 -10.06 3.68
N ILE A 269 5.43 -10.46 2.69
CA ILE A 269 6.69 -9.83 2.29
C ILE A 269 6.48 -9.25 0.90
N ASP A 270 6.16 -7.96 0.86
CA ASP A 270 6.33 -7.10 -0.33
C ASP A 270 7.22 -5.95 0.13
N MET A 271 8.53 -6.12 -0.07
CA MET A 271 9.52 -5.13 0.32
C MET A 271 10.24 -4.60 -0.89
N GLU A 272 10.54 -3.31 -0.84
CA GLU A 272 11.32 -2.60 -1.84
C GLU A 272 12.32 -1.73 -1.08
N GLN A 273 13.61 -1.95 -1.32
CA GLN A 273 14.68 -1.34 -0.56
C GLN A 273 15.88 -1.01 -1.46
N GLU A 274 16.47 0.16 -1.27
CA GLU A 274 17.76 0.51 -1.85
C GLU A 274 18.84 -0.34 -1.14
N GLY A 275 19.40 -1.32 -1.86
CA GLY A 275 20.39 -2.27 -1.36
C GLY A 275 21.75 -1.64 -1.04
N CYS A 276 22.27 -0.76 -1.88
CA CYS A 276 23.51 0.00 -1.64
C CYS A 276 23.43 0.94 -0.44
N GLU A 277 22.32 1.64 -0.23
CA GLU A 277 22.04 2.47 0.93
C GLU A 277 21.94 1.60 2.17
N TYR A 278 21.20 0.49 2.08
CA TYR A 278 21.05 -0.45 3.19
C TYR A 278 22.40 -1.07 3.62
N MET A 279 23.28 -1.40 2.67
CA MET A 279 24.63 -1.90 2.97
C MET A 279 25.55 -0.84 3.58
N ARG A 280 25.36 0.44 3.23
CA ARG A 280 26.15 1.56 3.79
C ARG A 280 25.64 1.97 5.16
N ASN A 281 24.31 2.00 5.31
CA ASN A 281 23.60 2.45 6.48
C ASN A 281 22.60 1.35 6.78
N ARG A 282 22.83 0.54 7.81
CA ARG A 282 21.94 -0.56 8.15
C ARG A 282 20.77 -0.02 9.01
N PRO A 283 19.62 0.40 8.45
CA PRO A 283 18.48 0.78 9.26
C PRO A 283 17.98 -0.42 10.03
N ILE A 284 17.50 -0.19 11.26
CA ILE A 284 16.94 -1.22 12.12
C ILE A 284 15.53 -1.54 11.62
N ILE A 285 15.43 -2.34 10.54
CA ILE A 285 14.18 -2.98 10.10
C ILE A 285 14.38 -4.48 10.29
N PRO A 286 13.75 -5.11 11.31
CA PRO A 286 14.05 -6.49 11.70
C PRO A 286 13.97 -7.51 10.55
N LEU A 287 13.00 -7.35 9.65
CA LEU A 287 12.85 -8.24 8.50
C LEU A 287 13.97 -8.04 7.45
N THR A 288 14.35 -6.80 7.17
CA THR A 288 15.44 -6.49 6.23
C THR A 288 16.78 -6.92 6.81
N ASP A 289 17.01 -6.71 8.11
CA ASP A 289 18.18 -7.20 8.83
C ASP A 289 18.32 -8.72 8.77
N TYR A 290 17.22 -9.44 9.00
CA TYR A 290 17.18 -10.88 8.87
C TYR A 290 17.53 -11.36 7.46
N ILE A 291 16.92 -10.75 6.42
CA ILE A 291 17.18 -11.07 5.02
C ILE A 291 18.64 -10.77 4.66
N TYR A 292 19.17 -9.64 5.11
CA TYR A 292 20.56 -9.27 4.86
C TYR A 292 21.55 -10.21 5.52
N GLU A 293 21.29 -10.70 6.73
CA GLU A 293 22.15 -11.71 7.37
C GLU A 293 22.21 -13.01 6.58
N ILE A 294 21.08 -13.39 5.96
CA ILE A 294 21.05 -14.53 5.04
C ILE A 294 21.91 -14.23 3.82
N TYR A 295 21.75 -13.06 3.19
CA TYR A 295 22.59 -12.64 2.05
C TYR A 295 24.07 -12.58 2.41
N GLN A 296 24.45 -12.02 3.55
CA GLN A 296 25.84 -11.90 3.98
C GLN A 296 26.48 -13.28 4.18
N LYS A 297 25.75 -14.24 4.76
CA LYS A 297 26.22 -15.60 4.97
C LYS A 297 26.27 -16.44 3.69
N SER A 298 25.28 -16.25 2.82
CA SER A 298 25.10 -17.12 1.63
C SER A 298 25.67 -16.53 0.34
N LEU A 299 25.88 -15.22 0.28
CA LEU A 299 26.27 -14.44 -0.89
C LEU A 299 27.27 -13.32 -0.52
N PRO A 300 28.43 -13.64 0.06
CA PRO A 300 29.37 -12.63 0.59
C PRO A 300 29.88 -11.66 -0.48
N ASP A 301 29.99 -12.10 -1.74
CA ASP A 301 30.44 -11.23 -2.84
C ASP A 301 29.42 -10.17 -3.27
N LEU A 302 28.13 -10.42 -3.02
CA LEU A 302 27.04 -9.47 -3.24
C LEU A 302 26.75 -8.61 -2.01
N ALA A 303 27.11 -9.08 -0.81
CA ALA A 303 26.94 -8.32 0.43
C ALA A 303 28.09 -7.34 0.72
N LYS A 304 29.00 -7.11 -0.25
CA LYS A 304 30.04 -6.09 -0.15
C LYS A 304 29.42 -4.70 -0.29
N PRO A 305 29.88 -3.68 0.45
CA PRO A 305 29.42 -2.31 0.25
C PRO A 305 29.55 -1.89 -1.21
N CYS A 306 28.56 -1.16 -1.72
CA CYS A 306 28.62 -0.58 -3.07
C CYS A 306 29.84 0.37 -3.21
N PRO A 307 30.38 0.54 -4.43
CA PRO A 307 29.82 0.17 -5.74
C PRO A 307 29.90 -1.31 -6.12
N HIS A 308 28.94 -1.73 -6.96
CA HIS A 308 28.96 -3.01 -7.66
C HIS A 308 29.19 -2.80 -9.16
N GLY A 309 29.58 -3.84 -9.90
CA GLY A 309 29.77 -3.75 -11.35
C GLY A 309 31.23 -3.77 -11.81
N ASN A 310 31.41 -3.54 -13.10
CA ASN A 310 32.65 -3.76 -13.86
C ASN A 310 33.27 -5.15 -13.61
N ARG A 311 32.43 -6.16 -13.40
CA ARG A 311 32.87 -7.53 -13.11
C ARG A 311 31.78 -8.56 -13.38
N THR A 312 32.20 -9.80 -13.49
CA THR A 312 31.31 -10.95 -13.57
C THR A 312 31.11 -11.55 -12.18
N TYR A 313 29.85 -11.70 -11.79
CA TYR A 313 29.44 -12.32 -10.53
C TYR A 313 29.06 -13.76 -10.80
N ASN A 314 29.85 -14.69 -10.28
CA ASN A 314 29.54 -16.12 -10.30
C ASN A 314 28.92 -16.50 -8.96
N ILE A 315 27.60 -16.65 -8.96
CA ILE A 315 26.77 -16.84 -7.77
C ILE A 315 26.34 -18.30 -7.70
N VAL A 316 26.76 -18.98 -6.63
CA VAL A 316 26.28 -20.31 -6.25
C VAL A 316 25.53 -20.17 -4.94
N TRP A 317 24.22 -20.35 -4.98
CA TRP A 317 23.34 -20.07 -3.83
C TRP A 317 22.40 -21.23 -3.52
N TRP A 318 22.11 -21.45 -2.25
CA TRP A 318 21.04 -22.34 -1.81
C TRP A 318 20.43 -21.76 -0.53
N LEU A 319 19.13 -22.00 -0.34
CA LEU A 319 18.44 -21.63 0.90
C LEU A 319 18.52 -22.79 1.88
N GLU A 320 19.14 -22.56 3.03
CA GLU A 320 19.12 -23.51 4.14
C GLU A 320 17.84 -23.36 4.97
N GLU A 321 17.34 -24.46 5.53
CA GLU A 321 16.12 -24.46 6.34
C GLU A 321 16.20 -23.48 7.52
N LYS A 322 17.39 -23.30 8.10
CA LYS A 322 17.62 -22.35 9.22
C LYS A 322 17.39 -20.88 8.83
N HIS A 323 17.45 -20.56 7.54
CA HIS A 323 17.23 -19.21 6.99
C HIS A 323 15.75 -18.93 6.70
N THR A 324 14.84 -19.80 7.14
CA THR A 324 13.41 -19.57 6.98
C THR A 324 12.75 -19.31 8.33
N PRO A 325 11.84 -18.32 8.41
CA PRO A 325 11.14 -18.05 9.66
C PRO A 325 10.35 -19.27 10.11
N LYS A 326 10.51 -19.65 11.39
CA LYS A 326 9.75 -20.75 12.01
C LYS A 326 8.23 -20.55 11.95
N SER A 327 7.78 -19.33 11.70
CA SER A 327 6.39 -18.92 11.55
C SER A 327 5.83 -19.15 10.13
N MET A 328 6.63 -19.61 9.17
CA MET A 328 6.18 -19.80 7.79
C MET A 328 5.25 -21.02 7.71
N PRO A 329 3.98 -20.86 7.28
CA PRO A 329 3.03 -21.97 7.22
C PRO A 329 3.44 -23.04 6.19
N ALA A 330 2.88 -24.24 6.29
CA ALA A 330 3.06 -25.25 5.25
C ALA A 330 2.36 -24.83 3.94
N GLY A 331 2.97 -25.09 2.79
CA GLY A 331 2.39 -24.87 1.47
C GLY A 331 3.42 -24.58 0.39
N ASP A 332 2.94 -24.31 -0.83
CA ASP A 332 3.81 -23.92 -1.94
C ASP A 332 4.00 -22.39 -1.93
N TYR A 333 5.25 -21.96 -2.03
CA TYR A 333 5.63 -20.56 -2.08
C TYR A 333 6.34 -20.23 -3.38
N ARG A 334 6.19 -18.98 -3.83
CA ARG A 334 6.99 -18.40 -4.90
C ARG A 334 7.62 -17.13 -4.37
N LEU A 335 8.94 -17.04 -4.43
CA LEU A 335 9.69 -15.85 -4.04
C LEU A 335 10.19 -15.16 -5.31
N ASP A 336 9.72 -13.95 -5.56
CA ASP A 336 10.16 -13.13 -6.68
C ASP A 336 11.12 -12.06 -6.14
N THR A 337 12.37 -12.09 -6.59
CA THR A 337 13.36 -11.05 -6.29
C THR A 337 13.72 -10.32 -7.58
N ARG A 338 13.62 -8.98 -7.57
CA ARG A 338 13.94 -8.13 -8.72
C ARG A 338 14.97 -7.07 -8.32
N LEU A 339 15.92 -6.81 -9.21
CA LEU A 339 16.90 -5.75 -9.07
C LEU A 339 16.57 -4.64 -10.08
N HIS A 340 16.40 -3.42 -9.60
CA HIS A 340 15.97 -2.29 -10.39
C HIS A 340 16.96 -1.13 -10.31
N LEU A 341 17.04 -0.35 -11.39
CA LEU A 341 17.94 0.78 -11.56
C LEU A 341 17.12 2.03 -11.91
N ASN A 342 17.25 3.07 -11.10
CA ASN A 342 16.38 4.25 -11.13
C ASN A 342 16.44 5.05 -12.41
N ARG A 343 15.28 5.56 -12.82
CA ARG A 343 15.14 6.46 -13.95
C ARG A 343 14.18 7.61 -13.65
N MET A 344 14.70 8.82 -13.63
CA MET A 344 14.04 9.93 -14.33
C MET A 344 14.32 9.70 -15.82
N LEU A 345 13.29 9.83 -16.65
CA LEU A 345 13.42 9.64 -18.09
C LEU A 345 13.13 10.96 -18.79
N CYS A 346 14.12 11.48 -19.51
CA CYS A 346 13.83 12.37 -20.64
C CYS A 346 13.40 11.48 -21.80
N VAL A 347 12.18 11.66 -22.30
CA VAL A 347 11.58 10.79 -23.33
C VAL A 347 11.56 11.49 -24.68
N ASP A 348 11.56 10.72 -25.76
CA ASP A 348 11.47 11.24 -27.14
C ASP A 348 12.64 12.17 -27.54
N MET A 349 13.83 11.91 -26.98
CA MET A 349 15.07 12.52 -27.44
C MET A 349 15.56 11.86 -28.75
N PRO A 350 16.14 12.62 -29.69
CA PRO A 350 16.40 14.07 -29.63
C PRO A 350 15.16 14.92 -29.95
N TYR A 351 15.07 16.11 -29.35
CA TYR A 351 14.01 17.07 -29.66
C TYR A 351 14.40 17.94 -30.87
N PRO A 352 13.46 18.33 -31.75
CA PRO A 352 13.79 19.11 -32.94
C PRO A 352 14.38 20.49 -32.65
N ASN A 353 13.96 21.11 -31.54
CA ASN A 353 14.21 22.52 -31.24
C ASN A 353 14.99 22.74 -29.93
N SER A 354 15.57 21.68 -29.35
CA SER A 354 16.31 21.75 -28.09
C SER A 354 17.21 20.54 -27.87
N PHE A 355 18.24 20.70 -27.04
CA PHE A 355 19.22 19.65 -26.77
C PHE A 355 19.35 19.39 -25.27
N VAL A 356 19.05 18.17 -24.82
CA VAL A 356 19.24 17.78 -23.42
C VAL A 356 20.68 17.35 -23.20
N THR A 357 21.42 18.13 -22.41
CA THR A 357 22.81 17.83 -22.05
C THR A 357 22.91 17.00 -20.76
N GLN A 358 21.97 17.18 -19.83
CA GLN A 358 21.92 16.41 -18.59
C GLN A 358 20.47 16.12 -18.20
N CYS A 359 20.19 14.87 -17.83
CA CYS A 359 18.87 14.46 -17.32
C CYS A 359 19.06 13.28 -16.38
N ARG A 360 19.19 13.55 -15.09
CA ARG A 360 19.39 12.51 -14.07
C ARG A 360 18.90 12.96 -12.70
N VAL A 361 18.60 11.99 -11.84
CA VAL A 361 18.35 12.22 -10.42
C VAL A 361 19.63 11.90 -9.65
N ILE A 362 20.05 12.83 -8.80
CA ILE A 362 21.16 12.68 -7.88
C ILE A 362 20.56 12.41 -6.49
N LEU A 363 20.70 11.17 -6.04
CA LEU A 363 20.20 10.75 -4.73
C LEU A 363 21.20 11.19 -3.65
N ARG A 364 20.70 11.84 -2.60
CA ARG A 364 21.51 12.32 -1.47
C ARG A 364 21.13 11.57 -0.19
N ARG A 365 22.12 11.27 0.65
CA ARG A 365 21.95 10.53 1.92
C ARG A 365 21.22 11.41 2.94
N ASN A 366 20.15 10.89 3.56
CA ASN A 366 19.35 11.60 4.58
C ASN A 366 18.85 13.00 4.14
N GLN A 367 18.80 13.24 2.84
CA GLN A 367 18.39 14.50 2.23
C GLN A 367 17.49 14.20 1.04
N MET A 368 16.75 15.22 0.60
CA MET A 368 15.92 15.09 -0.60
C MET A 368 16.78 14.86 -1.84
N SER A 369 16.25 14.08 -2.77
CA SER A 369 16.90 13.80 -4.05
C SER A 369 16.93 15.05 -4.90
N LEU A 370 18.05 15.30 -5.59
CA LEU A 370 18.18 16.39 -6.53
C LEU A 370 17.82 15.91 -7.93
N ILE A 371 17.05 16.72 -8.64
CA ILE A 371 16.76 16.60 -10.06
C ILE A 371 17.78 17.50 -10.77
N ALA A 372 18.65 16.89 -11.58
CA ALA A 372 19.63 17.57 -12.40
C ALA A 372 19.19 17.52 -13.87
N LEU A 373 18.75 18.66 -14.38
CA LEU A 373 18.27 18.83 -15.75
C LEU A 373 19.04 19.99 -16.40
N SER A 374 19.64 19.74 -17.56
CA SER A 374 20.29 20.78 -18.36
C SER A 374 19.83 20.65 -19.80
N ILE A 375 19.19 21.69 -20.30
CA ILE A 375 18.63 21.75 -21.66
C ILE A 375 19.03 23.04 -22.35
N ASP A 376 19.50 22.92 -23.59
CA ASP A 376 19.82 24.04 -24.46
C ASP A 376 18.65 24.33 -25.41
N VAL A 377 18.18 25.58 -25.41
CA VAL A 377 17.06 26.04 -26.22
C VAL A 377 17.52 27.24 -27.05
N PRO A 378 17.97 27.05 -28.30
CA PRO A 378 18.64 28.09 -29.08
C PRO A 378 17.69 29.19 -29.56
N ASP A 379 16.45 28.83 -29.93
CA ASP A 379 15.48 29.78 -30.44
C ASP A 379 14.68 30.46 -29.31
N LEU A 380 14.07 31.60 -29.63
CA LEU A 380 13.28 32.41 -28.72
C LEU A 380 11.77 32.13 -28.88
N TYR A 381 11.09 31.85 -27.78
CA TYR A 381 9.68 31.45 -27.71
C TYR A 381 8.86 32.42 -26.87
N ASN A 382 7.83 32.99 -27.50
CA ASN A 382 6.83 33.85 -26.86
C ASN A 382 5.59 33.10 -26.38
N TYR A 383 5.50 31.81 -26.69
CA TYR A 383 4.39 30.92 -26.37
C TYR A 383 4.94 29.53 -26.11
N ILE A 384 4.67 28.98 -24.93
CA ILE A 384 5.08 27.64 -24.52
C ILE A 384 3.90 27.00 -23.82
N THR A 385 3.44 25.85 -24.31
CA THR A 385 2.43 25.05 -23.64
C THR A 385 3.08 24.02 -22.73
N LEU A 386 2.69 24.00 -21.47
CA LEU A 386 3.05 22.96 -20.51
C LEU A 386 1.87 21.99 -20.37
N HIS A 387 2.09 20.73 -20.72
CA HIS A 387 1.18 19.63 -20.42
C HIS A 387 1.69 18.89 -19.18
N VAL A 388 0.81 18.74 -18.20
CA VAL A 388 1.05 18.00 -16.97
C VAL A 388 0.04 16.86 -16.88
N LYS A 389 0.52 15.62 -16.82
CA LYS A 389 -0.31 14.44 -16.57
C LYS A 389 0.20 13.67 -15.38
N LEU A 390 -0.60 13.54 -14.34
CA LEU A 390 -0.30 12.70 -13.19
C LEU A 390 -0.96 11.34 -13.36
N HIS A 391 -0.19 10.28 -13.19
CA HIS A 391 -0.65 8.91 -13.23
C HIS A 391 -0.43 8.24 -11.88
N TYR A 392 -1.38 7.40 -11.47
CA TYR A 392 -1.28 6.54 -10.31
C TYR A 392 -1.18 5.09 -10.73
N LYS A 393 -0.33 4.33 -10.06
CA LYS A 393 -0.14 2.91 -10.32
C LYS A 393 -1.09 2.10 -9.44
N PHE A 394 -2.11 1.53 -10.06
CA PHE A 394 -2.86 0.42 -9.48
C PHE A 394 -2.12 -0.88 -9.81
N ASN A 395 -2.39 -1.41 -11.01
CA ASN A 395 -1.62 -2.48 -11.64
C ASN A 395 -0.74 -1.93 -12.78
N THR A 396 -1.23 -0.90 -13.48
CA THR A 396 -0.53 -0.09 -14.48
C THR A 396 -0.66 1.39 -14.11
N PHE A 397 0.15 2.26 -14.71
CA PHE A 397 0.00 3.70 -14.52
C PHE A 397 -1.23 4.18 -15.29
N GLN A 398 -2.22 4.65 -14.55
CA GLN A 398 -3.46 5.18 -15.11
C GLN A 398 -3.57 6.67 -14.75
N PRO A 399 -4.10 7.53 -15.65
CA PRO A 399 -4.28 8.95 -15.35
C PRO A 399 -5.10 9.13 -14.07
N LEU A 400 -4.58 9.89 -13.10
CA LEU A 400 -5.22 10.14 -11.82
C LEU A 400 -5.53 11.63 -11.68
N LEU A 401 -6.83 11.96 -11.72
CA LEU A 401 -7.46 13.21 -11.29
C LEU A 401 -6.96 14.54 -11.91
N PHE A 402 -5.76 14.57 -12.52
CA PHE A 402 -5.10 15.79 -12.96
C PHE A 402 -4.43 15.60 -14.33
N GLU A 403 -5.12 16.09 -15.36
CA GLU A 403 -4.54 16.40 -16.66
C GLU A 403 -4.76 17.90 -16.91
N ALA A 404 -3.67 18.65 -17.06
CA ALA A 404 -3.71 20.08 -17.29
C ALA A 404 -2.81 20.45 -18.46
N ALA A 405 -3.27 21.40 -19.26
CA ALA A 405 -2.46 22.05 -20.29
C ALA A 405 -2.60 23.57 -20.09
N ALA A 406 -1.50 24.29 -20.10
CA ALA A 406 -1.51 25.75 -19.96
C ALA A 406 -0.47 26.41 -20.85
N ASP A 407 -0.84 27.55 -21.43
CA ASP A 407 0.13 28.49 -22.00
C ASP A 407 0.90 29.16 -20.86
N VAL A 408 2.14 28.72 -20.65
CA VAL A 408 3.04 29.22 -19.61
C VAL A 408 3.32 30.70 -19.82
N CYS A 409 3.50 31.14 -21.08
CA CYS A 409 3.78 32.53 -21.38
C CYS A 409 2.56 33.42 -21.16
N GLY A 410 1.37 32.96 -21.55
CA GLY A 410 0.10 33.62 -21.25
C GLY A 410 -0.11 33.75 -19.74
N PHE A 411 0.07 32.66 -19.00
CA PHE A 411 -0.12 32.62 -17.55
C PHE A 411 0.85 33.56 -16.80
N MET A 412 2.12 33.67 -17.24
CA MET A 412 3.07 34.60 -16.61
C MET A 412 2.79 36.08 -16.92
N ARG A 413 2.11 36.39 -18.03
CA ARG A 413 1.69 37.76 -18.36
C ARG A 413 0.45 38.17 -17.58
N ASP A 414 -0.51 37.27 -17.48
CA ASP A 414 -1.76 37.48 -16.77
C ASP A 414 -2.13 36.20 -15.99
N PRO A 415 -1.75 36.11 -14.70
CA PRO A 415 -2.01 34.92 -13.90
C PRO A 415 -3.52 34.77 -13.68
N VAL A 416 -4.13 33.93 -14.52
CA VAL A 416 -5.55 33.57 -14.43
C VAL A 416 -5.81 32.89 -13.08
N LYS A 417 -6.95 33.19 -12.46
CA LYS A 417 -7.41 32.63 -11.17
C LYS A 417 -7.80 31.14 -11.24
N SER A 418 -7.01 30.29 -11.90
CA SER A 418 -7.14 28.84 -11.81
C SER A 418 -6.31 28.33 -10.63
N PRO A 419 -6.93 27.80 -9.55
CA PRO A 419 -6.19 27.33 -8.38
C PRO A 419 -5.12 26.28 -8.71
N ALA A 420 -5.39 25.43 -9.72
CA ALA A 420 -4.46 24.42 -10.20
C ALA A 420 -3.19 25.01 -10.85
N LEU A 421 -3.35 26.05 -11.68
CA LEU A 421 -2.22 26.68 -12.34
C LEU A 421 -1.41 27.56 -11.39
N ILE A 422 -2.07 28.22 -10.45
CA ILE A 422 -1.41 28.95 -9.36
C ILE A 422 -0.54 28.00 -8.55
N TYR A 423 -1.09 26.85 -8.15
CA TYR A 423 -0.35 25.83 -7.41
C TYR A 423 0.89 25.32 -8.16
N VAL A 424 0.74 24.97 -9.44
CA VAL A 424 1.87 24.53 -10.28
C VAL A 424 2.92 25.63 -10.44
N TYR A 425 2.49 26.88 -10.58
CA TYR A 425 3.39 28.02 -10.70
C TYR A 425 4.15 28.32 -9.41
N GLU A 426 3.52 28.23 -8.24
CA GLU A 426 4.18 28.35 -6.94
C GLU A 426 5.27 27.29 -6.76
N ILE A 427 5.00 26.05 -7.19
CA ILE A 427 6.01 24.99 -7.20
C ILE A 427 7.16 25.33 -8.15
N LEU A 428 6.87 25.82 -9.36
CA LEU A 428 7.90 26.21 -10.32
C LEU A 428 8.75 27.39 -9.81
N LEU A 429 8.15 28.37 -9.14
CA LEU A 429 8.86 29.49 -8.52
C LEU A 429 9.87 29.01 -7.50
N ASP A 430 9.52 28.04 -6.68
CA ASP A 430 10.42 27.50 -5.66
C ASP A 430 11.45 26.54 -6.26
N MET A 431 11.06 25.71 -7.24
CA MET A 431 11.96 24.74 -7.88
C MET A 431 12.99 25.39 -8.80
N VAL A 432 12.59 26.40 -9.58
CA VAL A 432 13.39 27.01 -10.65
C VAL A 432 13.25 28.54 -10.72
N PRO A 433 13.52 29.27 -9.62
CA PRO A 433 13.27 30.71 -9.51
C PRO A 433 13.99 31.55 -10.58
N LYS A 434 15.16 31.09 -11.02
CA LYS A 434 15.96 31.77 -12.06
C LYS A 434 15.24 31.80 -13.42
N TYR A 435 14.36 30.85 -13.68
CA TYR A 435 13.74 30.63 -14.99
C TYR A 435 12.25 31.01 -15.04
N THR A 436 11.62 31.30 -13.90
CA THR A 436 10.26 31.83 -13.78
C THR A 436 10.20 33.34 -14.02
N ARG A 437 10.81 33.80 -15.12
CA ARG A 437 10.73 35.20 -15.58
C ARG A 437 9.69 35.32 -16.68
N PRO A 438 9.03 36.49 -16.86
CA PRO A 438 8.11 36.70 -17.97
C PRO A 438 8.75 36.34 -19.32
N CYS A 439 7.96 35.75 -20.21
CA CYS A 439 8.41 35.44 -21.57
C CYS A 439 8.90 36.71 -22.29
N PRO A 440 9.85 36.59 -23.24
CA PRO A 440 10.27 35.37 -23.94
C PRO A 440 11.25 34.43 -23.19
N HIS A 441 11.17 33.15 -23.54
CA HIS A 441 12.11 32.10 -23.12
C HIS A 441 12.92 31.58 -24.30
N GLY A 442 14.13 31.10 -24.08
CA GLY A 442 15.04 30.61 -25.13
C GLY A 442 16.34 31.40 -25.22
N ASN A 443 17.10 31.12 -26.28
CA ASN A 443 18.47 31.63 -26.51
C ASN A 443 19.38 31.48 -25.27
N LEU A 444 19.22 30.37 -24.56
CA LEU A 444 19.92 30.09 -23.31
C LEU A 444 19.90 28.59 -23.01
N THR A 445 20.95 28.13 -22.34
CA THR A 445 20.95 26.85 -21.65
C THR A 445 20.33 26.96 -20.26
N TYR A 446 19.26 26.20 -20.04
CA TYR A 446 18.55 26.06 -18.78
C TYR A 446 19.16 24.91 -17.97
N ALA A 447 20.05 25.24 -17.04
CA ALA A 447 20.61 24.29 -16.09
C ALA A 447 19.89 24.42 -14.74
N VAL A 448 19.23 23.34 -14.31
CA VAL A 448 18.45 23.23 -13.09
C VAL A 448 19.05 22.11 -12.24
N LEU A 449 19.31 22.45 -10.98
CA LEU A 449 19.59 21.50 -9.92
C LEU A 449 18.64 21.82 -8.78
N THR A 450 17.59 21.03 -8.62
CA THR A 450 16.50 21.34 -7.68
C THR A 450 16.09 20.11 -6.89
N GLU A 451 15.49 20.29 -5.72
CA GLU A 451 14.93 19.20 -4.91
C GLU A 451 13.42 19.16 -5.04
N PHE A 452 12.86 17.96 -5.06
CA PHE A 452 11.41 17.80 -4.99
C PHE A 452 10.99 17.73 -3.52
N LYS A 453 10.41 18.82 -3.00
CA LYS A 453 9.98 18.91 -1.61
C LYS A 453 8.64 18.22 -1.40
N GLU A 454 8.43 17.77 -0.17
CA GLU A 454 7.19 17.10 0.25
C GLU A 454 5.96 18.01 0.13
N GLU A 455 6.14 19.31 0.39
CA GLU A 455 5.09 20.33 0.31
C GLU A 455 4.55 20.56 -1.10
N TYR A 456 5.26 20.12 -2.14
CA TYR A 456 4.83 20.22 -3.53
C TYR A 456 3.80 19.16 -3.93
N ALA A 457 3.45 18.23 -3.05
CA ALA A 457 2.33 17.33 -3.30
C ALA A 457 1.08 17.77 -2.52
N PRO A 458 -0.11 17.68 -3.15
CA PRO A 458 -1.35 17.88 -2.44
C PRO A 458 -1.49 16.89 -1.28
N LYS A 459 -1.99 17.37 -0.13
CA LYS A 459 -2.27 16.49 1.04
C LYS A 459 -3.28 15.37 0.74
N SER A 460 -4.04 15.49 -0.36
CA SER A 460 -5.00 14.52 -0.86
C SER A 460 -4.36 13.37 -1.66
N VAL A 461 -3.05 13.41 -1.93
CA VAL A 461 -2.35 12.36 -2.69
C VAL A 461 -2.31 11.06 -1.87
N PRO A 462 -2.95 9.96 -2.33
CA PRO A 462 -2.91 8.69 -1.61
C PRO A 462 -1.50 8.10 -1.52
N ALA A 463 -1.27 7.19 -0.59
CA ALA A 463 -0.03 6.42 -0.61
C ALA A 463 0.00 5.50 -1.84
N GLY A 464 1.17 5.36 -2.46
CA GLY A 464 1.34 4.52 -3.64
C GLY A 464 2.32 5.11 -4.65
N ASP A 465 2.36 4.46 -5.81
CA ASP A 465 3.31 4.75 -6.87
C ASP A 465 2.73 5.73 -7.90
N TYR A 466 3.48 6.76 -8.29
CA TYR A 466 3.07 7.80 -9.24
C TYR A 466 4.06 8.00 -10.38
N ARG A 467 3.52 8.42 -11.53
CA ARG A 467 4.26 8.92 -12.68
C ARG A 467 3.71 10.28 -13.06
N LEU A 468 4.55 11.30 -13.05
CA LEU A 468 4.24 12.65 -13.52
C LEU A 468 4.92 12.86 -14.87
N ASP A 469 4.12 13.09 -15.88
CA ASP A 469 4.58 13.42 -17.23
C ASP A 469 4.48 14.93 -17.43
N LEU A 470 5.62 15.56 -17.71
CA LEU A 470 5.74 16.97 -18.03
C LEU A 470 6.17 17.10 -19.48
N ARG A 471 5.41 17.86 -20.29
CA ARG A 471 5.78 18.14 -21.67
C ARG A 471 5.65 19.63 -21.96
N PHE A 472 6.77 20.25 -22.30
CA PHE A 472 6.84 21.61 -22.82
C PHE A 472 6.81 21.56 -24.35
N ALA A 473 5.92 22.31 -24.96
CA ALA A 473 5.74 22.36 -26.42
C ALA A 473 5.59 23.80 -26.92
N THR A 474 5.96 24.04 -28.18
CA THR A 474 5.75 25.31 -28.87
C THR A 474 4.29 25.49 -29.30
N HIS A 475 3.94 26.66 -29.84
CA HIS A 475 2.62 26.89 -30.45
C HIS A 475 2.30 25.90 -31.59
N ALA A 476 3.32 25.43 -32.31
CA ALA A 476 3.19 24.41 -33.35
C ALA A 476 3.15 22.97 -32.79
N ASN A 477 2.99 22.81 -31.47
CA ASN A 477 3.00 21.52 -30.76
C ASN A 477 4.32 20.72 -30.92
N VAL A 478 5.42 21.41 -31.20
CA VAL A 478 6.76 20.81 -31.26
C VAL A 478 7.29 20.69 -29.83
N THR A 479 7.67 19.48 -29.42
CA THR A 479 8.18 19.22 -28.07
C THR A 479 9.54 19.89 -27.87
N LEU A 480 9.64 20.75 -26.84
CA LEU A 480 10.90 21.32 -26.37
C LEU A 480 11.51 20.48 -25.25
N LEU A 481 10.69 19.84 -24.41
CA LEU A 481 11.17 18.96 -23.35
C LEU A 481 10.04 18.04 -22.92
N SER A 482 10.31 16.74 -22.81
CA SER A 482 9.40 15.79 -22.17
C SER A 482 10.12 14.98 -21.09
N VAL A 483 9.60 15.06 -19.87
CA VAL A 483 10.18 14.40 -18.70
C VAL A 483 9.11 13.53 -18.05
N GLN A 484 9.47 12.29 -17.77
CA GLN A 484 8.70 11.41 -16.90
C GLN A 484 9.41 11.29 -15.55
N LEU A 485 8.72 11.73 -14.51
CA LEU A 485 9.15 11.65 -13.12
C LEU A 485 8.35 10.55 -12.43
N TYR A 486 9.04 9.56 -11.90
CA TYR A 486 8.43 8.53 -11.08
C TYR A 486 8.60 8.93 -9.62
N PHE A 487 7.57 8.84 -8.77
CA PHE A 487 7.65 9.08 -7.32
C PHE A 487 6.60 8.33 -6.50
N TYR A 488 6.97 7.96 -5.28
CA TYR A 488 6.22 7.14 -4.35
C TYR A 488 5.87 8.03 -3.17
N ALA A 489 4.58 8.09 -2.87
CA ALA A 489 4.09 8.76 -1.68
C ALA A 489 3.88 7.71 -0.58
N ARG A 490 4.45 7.93 0.61
CA ARG A 490 4.19 7.11 1.79
C ARG A 490 3.55 7.94 2.88
N ARG A 491 2.42 7.49 3.40
CA ARG A 491 1.82 8.07 4.60
C ARG A 491 2.58 7.57 5.84
N ARG A 492 3.42 8.43 6.42
CA ARG A 492 3.69 8.41 7.87
C ARG A 492 2.79 9.49 8.49
N GLU A 493 2.92 9.80 9.77
CA GLU A 493 2.21 10.95 10.37
C GLU A 493 2.41 12.27 9.57
N PHE A 494 3.43 12.31 8.69
CA PHE A 494 3.66 13.25 7.59
C PHE A 494 3.83 12.51 6.23
N LEU A 495 3.60 13.19 5.10
CA LEU A 495 3.52 12.62 3.75
C LEU A 495 4.89 12.52 3.09
N VAL A 496 5.65 11.46 3.36
CA VAL A 496 6.99 11.34 2.78
C VAL A 496 6.93 11.03 1.28
N LEU A 497 7.35 11.97 0.44
CA LEU A 497 7.58 11.75 -1.00
C LEU A 497 9.01 11.32 -1.26
N LYS A 498 9.15 10.27 -2.07
CA LYS A 498 10.43 9.81 -2.58
C LYS A 498 10.31 9.57 -4.08
N ILE A 499 11.26 10.04 -4.88
CA ILE A 499 11.30 9.72 -6.31
C ILE A 499 11.38 8.20 -6.49
N ILE A 500 10.51 7.64 -7.33
CA ILE A 500 10.31 6.22 -7.52
C ILE A 500 11.49 5.71 -8.32
N PRO A 501 12.07 4.64 -7.80
CA PRO A 501 13.24 4.07 -8.38
C PRO A 501 13.01 3.22 -9.65
N ASN A 502 11.80 3.09 -10.21
CA ASN A 502 11.59 2.01 -11.18
C ASN A 502 10.34 2.08 -12.09
N MET A 503 10.56 1.82 -13.39
CA MET A 503 9.59 1.25 -14.34
C MET A 503 10.34 0.40 -15.39
N THR A 504 9.75 -0.71 -15.82
CA THR A 504 10.33 -1.60 -16.85
C THR A 504 9.98 -1.13 -18.27
N LYS A 505 10.86 -1.34 -19.28
CA LYS A 505 10.60 -0.99 -20.70
C LYS A 505 9.31 -1.63 -21.26
N ALA A 506 8.91 -2.79 -20.74
CA ALA A 506 7.70 -3.49 -21.16
C ALA A 506 6.41 -2.77 -20.74
N GLU A 507 6.43 -2.03 -19.63
CA GLU A 507 5.32 -1.18 -19.20
C GLU A 507 5.29 0.13 -20.01
N ILE A 508 6.46 0.68 -20.36
CA ILE A 508 6.59 1.88 -21.21
C ILE A 508 6.13 1.61 -22.65
N TYR A 509 6.40 0.42 -23.20
CA TYR A 509 5.95 0.05 -24.55
C TYR A 509 4.46 -0.32 -24.60
N ARG A 510 3.90 -0.86 -23.52
CA ARG A 510 2.47 -1.21 -23.45
C ARG A 510 1.59 0.05 -23.34
N ASP A 511 2.06 1.09 -22.66
CA ASP A 511 1.40 2.42 -22.63
C ASP A 511 1.53 3.22 -23.94
N ARG A 512 2.45 2.85 -24.85
CA ARG A 512 2.58 3.49 -26.19
C ARG A 512 1.70 2.87 -27.27
N MET A 513 1.13 1.69 -27.02
CA MET A 513 0.30 0.96 -28.00
C MET A 513 -1.21 0.99 -27.69
N THR A 514 -1.61 1.71 -26.64
CA THR A 514 -3.00 2.06 -26.31
C THR A 514 -3.12 3.57 -26.28
#